data_AF-A0A8T6JCY3-F1
#
_entry.id   AF-A0A8T6JCY3-F1
#
_cell.length_a   1.000
_cell.length_b   1.000
_cell.length_c   1.000
_cell.angle_alpha   90.00
_cell.angle_beta   90.00
_cell.angle_gamma   90.00
#
_symmetry.space_group_name_H-M   'P 1'
#
loop_
_entity.id
_entity.type
_entity.pdbx_description
1 polymer ?
#
loop_
_entity_poly.entity_id
_entity_poly.type
_entity_poly.pdbx_seq_one_letter_code
_entity_poly.pdbx_strand_id
1 'polypeptide(L)'
;MPKPRTALTDTDAVVDALMSDPARERFKFIEQVDMDRVVAAILRLTMEVSVLRDRIDAHESLAEKHGGYSQADVESYRPTPEEERRRAERRSTLVARLVRDLT
;
A
#
# COMPACT_ATOMS: atom_id res chain seq x y z
N MET A 1 -15.77 -1.22 24.88
CA MET A 1 -15.48 -0.17 23.87
C MET A 1 -14.39 -0.69 22.95
N PRO A 2 -14.55 -0.62 21.62
CA PRO A 2 -13.58 -1.20 20.71
C PRO A 2 -12.33 -0.32 20.63
N LYS A 3 -11.18 -0.87 21.00
CA LYS A 3 -9.89 -0.52 20.39
C LYS A 3 -9.44 -1.81 19.72
N PRO A 4 -9.20 -1.84 18.40
CA PRO A 4 -7.88 -1.41 17.94
C PRO A 4 -7.85 -0.86 16.50
N ARG A 5 -6.92 0.06 16.23
CA ARG A 5 -6.39 0.25 14.88
C ARG A 5 -4.87 0.34 14.99
N THR A 6 -4.24 -0.81 15.18
CA THR A 6 -2.78 -0.95 15.23
C THR A 6 -2.35 -1.69 13.98
N ALA A 7 -2.13 -0.95 12.88
CA ALA A 7 -1.37 -1.38 11.70
C ALA A 7 -1.27 -0.21 10.69
N LEU A 8 -0.67 0.90 11.11
CA LEU A 8 -0.28 2.00 10.19
C LEU A 8 1.07 2.61 10.62
N THR A 9 1.88 1.89 11.39
CA THR A 9 2.96 2.51 12.18
C THR A 9 4.35 2.39 11.57
N ASP A 10 4.51 1.71 10.43
CA ASP A 10 5.83 1.50 9.82
C ASP A 10 5.96 2.15 8.43
N THR A 11 4.85 2.54 7.80
CA THR A 11 4.91 3.22 6.50
C THR A 11 5.23 4.70 6.69
N ASP A 12 4.55 5.37 7.63
CA ASP A 12 4.78 6.78 7.92
C ASP A 12 6.22 7.00 8.41
N ALA A 13 6.72 6.13 9.29
CA ALA A 13 8.11 6.21 9.78
C ALA A 13 9.15 6.00 8.67
N VAL A 14 8.91 5.09 7.74
CA VAL A 14 9.82 4.85 6.60
C VAL A 14 9.75 6.01 5.59
N VAL A 15 8.56 6.55 5.34
CA VAL A 15 8.38 7.74 4.49
C VAL A 15 9.07 8.95 5.14
N ASP A 16 8.87 9.18 6.43
CA ASP A 16 9.50 10.29 7.15
C ASP A 16 11.02 10.17 7.17
N ALA A 17 11.56 8.97 7.41
CA ALA A 17 13.00 8.70 7.36
C ALA A 17 13.57 8.98 5.97
N LEU A 18 12.88 8.55 4.91
CA LEU A 18 13.27 8.81 3.51
C LEU A 18 13.22 10.31 3.18
N MET A 19 12.17 11.00 3.61
CA MET A 19 11.97 12.42 3.30
C MET A 19 12.94 13.32 4.07
N SER A 20 13.46 12.84 5.21
CA SER A 20 14.38 13.56 6.09
C SER A 20 15.87 13.24 5.86
N ASP A 21 16.20 12.30 4.97
CA ASP A 21 17.60 11.93 4.66
C ASP A 21 18.33 13.10 3.97
N PRO A 22 19.36 13.70 4.59
CA PRO A 22 20.11 14.80 4.01
C PRO A 22 20.98 14.40 2.81
N ALA A 23 21.24 13.10 2.59
CA ALA A 23 21.96 12.57 1.43
C ALA A 23 21.03 12.26 0.25
N ARG A 24 19.72 12.46 0.39
CA ARG A 24 18.75 12.27 -0.70
C ARG A 24 19.06 13.23 -1.85
N GLU A 25 19.40 12.68 -3.01
CA GLU A 25 19.32 13.45 -4.26
C GLU A 25 17.85 13.85 -4.47
N ARG A 26 17.54 15.13 -4.23
CA ARG A 26 16.23 15.66 -4.61
C ARG A 26 16.15 15.58 -6.11
N PHE A 27 15.29 14.70 -6.60
CA PHE A 27 15.12 14.60 -8.03
C PHE A 27 14.71 15.91 -8.66
N LYS A 28 15.21 16.14 -9.87
CA LYS A 28 14.94 17.35 -10.65
C LYS A 28 13.44 17.62 -10.87
N PHE A 29 12.59 16.60 -10.83
CA PHE A 29 11.13 16.76 -10.90
C PHE A 29 10.48 17.32 -9.62
N ILE A 30 11.19 17.30 -8.49
CA ILE A 30 10.78 17.91 -7.21
C ILE A 30 11.24 19.37 -7.12
N GLU A 31 12.29 19.76 -7.84
CA GLU A 31 12.77 21.15 -7.86
C GLU A 31 11.85 22.08 -8.66
N GLN A 32 11.19 21.56 -9.70
CA GLN A 32 10.15 22.23 -10.45
C GLN A 32 8.92 21.34 -10.55
N VAL A 33 8.15 21.26 -9.45
CA VAL A 33 6.93 20.47 -9.41
C VAL A 33 5.88 21.09 -10.33
N ASP A 34 5.58 20.39 -11.42
CA ASP A 34 4.39 20.61 -12.21
C ASP A 34 3.20 19.94 -11.51
N MET A 35 2.39 20.74 -10.82
CA MET A 35 1.25 20.25 -10.04
C MET A 35 0.21 19.53 -10.91
N ASP A 36 0.06 19.90 -12.18
CA ASP A 36 -0.86 19.23 -13.09
C ASP A 36 -0.39 17.80 -13.39
N ARG A 37 0.92 17.60 -13.53
CA ARG A 37 1.51 16.25 -13.68
C ARG A 37 1.36 15.41 -12.42
N VAL A 38 1.51 16.00 -11.23
CA VAL A 38 1.29 15.29 -9.97
C VAL A 38 -0.17 14.86 -9.83
N VAL A 39 -1.13 15.76 -10.12
CA VAL A 39 -2.56 15.44 -10.11
C VAL A 39 -2.87 14.33 -11.12
N ALA A 40 -2.32 14.40 -12.33
CA ALA A 40 -2.49 13.35 -13.35
C ALA A 40 -1.94 11.99 -12.89
N ALA A 41 -0.78 11.97 -12.24
CA ALA A 41 -0.19 10.74 -11.69
C ALA A 41 -1.07 10.14 -10.57
N ILE A 42 -1.59 10.97 -9.66
CA ILE A 42 -2.49 10.54 -8.60
C ILE A 42 -3.79 9.97 -9.19
N LEU A 43 -4.41 10.67 -10.14
CA LEU A 43 -5.63 10.19 -10.80
C LEU A 43 -5.40 8.83 -11.47
N ARG A 44 -4.25 8.65 -12.15
CA ARG A 44 -3.89 7.38 -12.76
C ARG A 44 -3.71 6.27 -11.74
N LEU A 45 -3.01 6.54 -10.63
CA LEU A 45 -2.89 5.58 -9.52
C LEU A 45 -4.24 5.23 -8.90
N THR A 46 -5.14 6.21 -8.72
CA THR A 46 -6.49 5.96 -8.21
C THR A 46 -7.29 5.05 -9.14
N MET A 47 -7.19 5.24 -10.46
CA MET A 47 -7.84 4.35 -11.44
C MET A 47 -7.29 2.91 -11.34
N GLU A 48 -5.97 2.74 -11.24
CA GLU A 48 -5.38 1.41 -11.04
C GLU A 48 -5.83 0.76 -9.73
N VAL A 49 -5.92 1.53 -8.64
CA VAL A 49 -6.46 1.04 -7.35
C VAL A 49 -7.93 0.61 -7.49
N SER A 50 -8.73 1.35 -8.27
CA SER A 50 -10.12 0.95 -8.56
C SER A 50 -10.18 -0.40 -9.25
N VAL A 51 -9.36 -0.62 -10.29
CA VAL A 51 -9.30 -1.90 -11.02
C VAL A 51 -8.87 -3.03 -10.09
N LEU A 52 -7.89 -2.79 -9.20
CA LEU A 52 -7.48 -3.79 -8.21
C LEU A 52 -8.61 -4.15 -7.24
N ARG A 53 -9.41 -3.16 -6.82
CA ARG A 53 -10.57 -3.39 -5.95
C ARG A 53 -11.63 -4.25 -6.64
N ASP A 54 -11.95 -3.96 -7.90
CA ASP A 54 -12.91 -4.75 -8.67
C ASP A 54 -12.43 -6.19 -8.86
N ARG A 55 -11.11 -6.38 -9.06
CA ARG A 55 -10.54 -7.73 -9.15
C ARG A 55 -10.63 -8.49 -7.83
N ILE A 56 -10.40 -7.83 -6.69
CA ILE A 56 -10.54 -8.45 -5.37
C ILE A 56 -12.00 -8.89 -5.14
N ASP A 57 -12.96 -8.00 -5.41
CA ASP A 57 -14.39 -8.32 -5.31
C ASP A 57 -14.79 -9.52 -6.18
N ALA A 58 -14.26 -9.58 -7.41
CA ALA A 58 -14.48 -10.73 -8.29
C ALA A 58 -13.89 -12.02 -7.73
N HIS A 59 -12.68 -11.98 -7.14
CA HIS A 59 -12.07 -13.14 -6.50
C HIS A 59 -12.87 -13.64 -5.29
N GLU A 60 -13.33 -12.73 -4.44
CA GLU A 60 -14.16 -13.05 -3.26
C GLU A 60 -15.51 -13.63 -3.69
N SER A 61 -16.18 -13.01 -4.66
CA SER A 61 -17.44 -13.50 -5.24
C SER A 61 -17.29 -14.89 -5.87
N LEU A 62 -16.18 -15.15 -6.56
CA LEU A 62 -15.90 -16.47 -7.14
C LEU A 62 -15.60 -17.50 -6.06
N ALA A 63 -14.82 -17.15 -5.03
CA ALA A 63 -14.53 -18.03 -3.91
C ALA A 63 -15.84 -18.48 -3.24
N GLU A 64 -16.73 -17.56 -2.93
CA GLU A 64 -18.02 -17.86 -2.28
C GLU A 64 -18.91 -18.75 -3.16
N LYS A 65 -19.04 -18.43 -4.46
CA LYS A 65 -19.81 -19.25 -5.42
C LYS A 65 -19.33 -20.69 -5.53
N HIS A 66 -18.04 -20.93 -5.28
CA HIS A 66 -17.42 -22.25 -5.34
C HIS A 66 -17.27 -22.90 -3.95
N GLY A 67 -17.95 -22.40 -2.92
CA GLY A 67 -17.95 -22.98 -1.57
C GLY A 67 -16.68 -22.70 -0.77
N GLY A 68 -15.92 -21.67 -1.16
CA GLY A 68 -14.77 -21.15 -0.43
C GLY A 68 -15.18 -20.16 0.67
N TYR A 69 -14.34 -19.15 0.90
CA TYR A 69 -14.59 -18.08 1.87
C TYR A 69 -15.52 -17.00 1.31
N SER A 70 -16.26 -16.35 2.19
CA SER A 70 -17.14 -15.20 1.90
C SER A 70 -16.40 -13.87 2.09
N GLN A 71 -17.01 -12.78 1.62
CA GLN A 71 -16.52 -11.42 1.93
C GLN A 71 -16.48 -11.15 3.44
N ALA A 72 -17.44 -11.67 4.21
CA ALA A 72 -17.47 -11.51 5.66
C ALA A 72 -16.29 -12.21 6.35
N ASP A 73 -15.82 -13.33 5.80
CA ASP A 73 -14.63 -14.01 6.30
C ASP A 73 -13.37 -13.17 6.08
N VAL A 74 -13.27 -12.46 4.95
CA VAL A 74 -12.16 -11.53 4.67
C VAL A 74 -12.16 -10.35 5.64
N GLU A 75 -13.32 -9.74 5.90
CA GLU A 75 -13.45 -8.60 6.81
C GLU A 75 -13.17 -8.96 8.28
N SER A 76 -13.54 -10.17 8.68
CA SER A 76 -13.30 -10.69 10.02
C SER A 76 -11.92 -11.35 10.18
N TYR A 77 -11.19 -11.60 9.08
CA TYR A 77 -9.90 -12.25 9.11
C TYR A 77 -8.91 -11.50 10.01
N ARG A 78 -8.18 -12.28 10.82
CA ARG A 78 -7.09 -11.81 11.68
C ARG A 78 -5.87 -12.65 11.35
N PRO A 79 -4.82 -12.05 10.75
CA PRO A 79 -3.61 -12.79 10.45
C PRO A 79 -2.94 -13.26 11.74
N THR A 80 -2.34 -14.44 11.67
CA THR A 80 -1.42 -14.92 12.70
C THR A 80 -0.19 -13.99 12.80
N PRO A 81 0.53 -14.01 13.93
CA PRO A 81 1.76 -13.21 14.08
C PRO A 81 2.80 -13.47 12.97
N GLU A 82 2.91 -14.71 12.49
CA GLU A 82 3.81 -15.05 11.39
C GLU A 82 3.35 -14.50 10.04
N GLU A 83 2.04 -14.56 9.75
CA GLU A 83 1.46 -13.93 8.55
C GLU A 83 1.65 -12.42 8.55
N GLU A 84 1.46 -11.77 9.70
CA GLU A 84 1.68 -10.33 9.83
C GLU A 84 3.15 -9.98 9.59
N ARG A 85 4.10 -10.73 10.16
CA ARG A 85 5.53 -10.54 9.91
C ARG A 85 5.87 -10.65 8.42
N ARG A 86 5.39 -11.71 7.74
CA ARG A 86 5.60 -11.89 6.29
C ARG A 86 4.99 -10.75 5.48
N ARG A 87 3.83 -10.22 5.88
CA ARG A 87 3.20 -9.05 5.23
C ARG A 87 4.03 -7.79 5.44
N ALA A 88 4.54 -7.56 6.65
CA ALA A 88 5.41 -6.42 6.96
C ALA A 88 6.70 -6.46 6.14
N GLU A 89 7.37 -7.61 6.05
CA GLU A 89 8.58 -7.77 5.23
C GLU A 89 8.35 -7.50 3.75
N ARG A 90 7.22 -7.98 3.19
CA ARG A 90 6.84 -7.67 1.81
C ARG A 90 6.59 -6.18 1.59
N ARG A 91 5.88 -5.51 2.52
CA ARG A 91 5.65 -4.05 2.46
C ARG A 91 6.97 -3.29 2.52
N SER A 92 7.84 -3.62 3.47
CA SER A 92 9.16 -3.00 3.63
C SER A 92 10.02 -3.17 2.38
N THR A 93 10.05 -4.39 1.79
CA THR A 93 10.78 -4.67 0.55
C THR A 93 10.25 -3.86 -0.63
N LEU A 94 8.92 -3.73 -0.76
CA LEU A 94 8.30 -2.91 -1.80
C LEU A 94 8.72 -1.44 -1.66
N VAL A 95 8.61 -0.88 -0.45
CA VAL A 95 9.01 0.51 -0.19
C VAL A 95 10.48 0.72 -0.48
N ALA A 96 11.36 -0.16 -0.01
CA ALA A 96 12.80 -0.07 -0.27
C ALA A 96 13.14 -0.09 -1.77
N ARG A 97 12.43 -0.89 -2.57
CA ARG A 97 12.59 -0.91 -4.04
C ARG A 97 12.15 0.39 -4.68
N LEU A 98 10.97 0.90 -4.31
CA LEU A 98 10.47 2.18 -4.79
C LEU A 98 11.45 3.30 -4.45
N VAL A 99 11.94 3.35 -3.21
CA VAL A 99 12.96 4.30 -2.76
C VAL A 99 14.22 4.24 -3.62
N ARG A 100 14.74 3.05 -3.88
CA ARG A 100 15.95 2.89 -4.70
C ARG A 100 15.73 3.33 -6.14
N ASP A 101 14.58 3.02 -6.72
CA ASP A 101 14.25 3.50 -8.07
C ASP A 101 14.06 5.04 -8.08
N LEU A 102 13.98 5.62 -6.89
CA LEU A 102 13.89 7.05 -6.65
C LEU A 102 15.21 7.73 -6.18
N THR A 103 16.35 7.08 -6.29
CA THR A 103 17.68 7.63 -5.93
C THR A 103 18.69 7.24 -6.99
#